data_AF-A0A9Q8ZGI0-F1
#
_entry.id   AF-A0A9Q8ZGI0-F1
#
_cell.length_a   1.000
_cell.length_b   1.000
_cell.length_c   1.000
_cell.angle_alpha   90.00
_cell.angle_beta   90.00
_cell.angle_gamma   90.00
#
_symmetry.space_group_name_H-M   'P 1'
#
loop_
_entity.id
_entity.type
_entity.pdbx_description
1 polymer ?
#
loop_
_entity_poly.entity_id
_entity_poly.type
_entity_poly.pdbx_seq_one_letter_code
_entity_poly.pdbx_strand_id
1 'polypeptide(L)'
;MAGLSTLRAESEFCLYRVEDRTSWARYVEGEGIWAKMRQGDLSFWFLSHRFFRPAFKGHLYWRSGLASPFISAYASLAAAEREAMRRHKAGMQNVTIYKINVHAGPESLQYRYVPGLAEKLGVCIHERAKHNSTFEWVFLYHIPASAVTVYRRFDCGAAKRYGGRRGRWLE
;
A
#
# COMPACT_ATOMS: atom_id res chain seq x y z
N MET A 1 -14.28 18.48 40.15
CA MET A 1 -14.31 17.06 39.75
C MET A 1 -13.68 16.96 38.37
N ALA A 2 -12.37 16.69 38.32
CA ALA A 2 -11.63 16.55 37.08
C ALA A 2 -11.85 15.14 36.54
N GLY A 3 -12.46 15.03 35.37
CA GLY A 3 -12.70 13.78 34.65
C GLY A 3 -12.31 13.94 33.18
N LEU A 4 -11.12 14.46 32.90
CA LEU A 4 -10.55 14.41 31.56
C LEU A 4 -9.98 13.00 31.37
N SER A 5 -10.85 12.17 30.81
CA SER A 5 -10.54 10.92 30.14
C SER A 5 -9.52 11.18 29.01
N THR A 6 -8.24 11.31 29.36
CA THR A 6 -7.14 11.16 28.41
C THR A 6 -6.88 9.66 28.27
N LEU A 7 -7.87 8.96 27.72
CA LEU A 7 -7.74 7.56 27.34
C LEU A 7 -6.72 7.49 26.20
N ARG A 8 -5.55 6.96 26.55
CA ARG A 8 -4.55 6.31 25.72
C ARG A 8 -4.77 6.49 24.21
N ALA A 9 -3.93 7.32 23.59
CA ALA A 9 -3.54 7.11 22.21
C ALA A 9 -2.76 5.78 22.16
N GLU A 10 -3.48 4.66 22.18
CA GLU A 10 -2.94 3.40 21.71
C GLU A 10 -2.54 3.67 20.26
N SER A 11 -1.25 3.52 19.96
CA SER A 11 -0.74 3.72 18.61
C SER A 11 -1.46 2.73 17.70
N GLU A 12 -2.47 3.20 16.96
CA GLU A 12 -3.14 2.41 15.94
C GLU A 12 -2.06 1.89 14.98
N PHE A 13 -1.85 0.57 14.93
CA PHE A 13 -0.96 0.00 13.93
C PHE A 13 -1.58 0.22 12.56
N CYS A 14 -0.96 1.10 11.78
CA CYS A 14 -1.48 1.53 10.50
C CYS A 14 -0.54 1.15 9.37
N LEU A 15 -1.13 0.77 8.24
CA LEU A 15 -0.43 0.55 6.99
C LEU A 15 -0.83 1.63 5.97
N TYR A 16 0.05 1.92 5.02
CA TYR A 16 -0.10 3.01 4.07
C TYR A 16 -0.06 2.49 2.64
N ARG A 17 -1.10 2.72 1.85
CA ARG A 17 -1.17 2.28 0.46
C ARG A 17 -1.09 3.46 -0.50
N VAL A 18 -0.21 3.35 -1.49
CA VAL A 18 -0.12 4.31 -2.60
C VAL A 18 -0.94 3.80 -3.79
N GLU A 19 -1.85 4.63 -4.28
CA GLU A 19 -2.67 4.37 -5.46
C GLU A 19 -2.49 5.47 -6.50
N ASP A 20 -2.50 5.09 -7.77
CA ASP A 20 -2.73 5.99 -8.91
C ASP A 20 -3.43 5.19 -10.02
N ARG A 21 -3.64 5.79 -11.20
CA ARG A 21 -4.32 5.16 -12.33
C ARG A 21 -3.71 3.83 -12.82
N THR A 22 -2.42 3.59 -12.55
CA THR A 22 -1.70 2.37 -12.94
C THR A 22 -1.78 1.27 -11.87
N SER A 23 -2.25 1.60 -10.67
CA SER A 23 -2.44 0.62 -9.61
C SER A 23 -3.55 -0.37 -9.99
N TRP A 24 -3.23 -1.65 -9.89
CA TRP A 24 -4.16 -2.74 -10.15
C TRP A 24 -5.20 -2.93 -9.06
N ALA A 25 -4.77 -2.82 -7.81
CA ALA A 25 -5.70 -2.74 -6.69
C ALA A 25 -6.18 -1.29 -6.52
N ARG A 26 -7.48 -1.09 -6.36
CA ARG A 26 -8.09 0.25 -6.39
C ARG A 26 -9.15 0.43 -5.32
N TYR A 27 -9.24 1.66 -4.80
CA TYR A 27 -10.36 2.10 -3.98
C TYR A 27 -11.64 2.17 -4.82
N VAL A 28 -12.73 1.68 -4.23
CA VAL A 28 -14.10 1.72 -4.72
C VAL A 28 -14.93 2.36 -3.62
N GLU A 29 -15.66 3.42 -3.97
CA GLU A 29 -16.45 4.20 -3.02
C GLU A 29 -17.46 3.33 -2.27
N GLY A 30 -17.53 3.50 -0.94
CA GLY A 30 -18.38 2.67 -0.07
C GLY A 30 -17.91 1.23 0.17
N GLU A 31 -17.02 0.68 -0.67
CA GLU A 31 -16.56 -0.72 -0.55
C GLU A 31 -15.15 -0.82 0.05
N GLY A 32 -14.25 0.12 -0.24
CA GLY A 32 -12.85 0.09 0.17
C GLY A 32 -11.92 -0.31 -0.96
N ILE A 33 -10.81 -0.97 -0.67
CA ILE A 33 -9.77 -1.27 -1.67
C ILE A 33 -9.84 -2.73 -2.08
N TRP A 34 -10.04 -2.95 -3.38
CA TRP A 34 -10.06 -4.29 -3.97
C TRP A 34 -8.77 -4.59 -4.72
N ALA A 35 -8.29 -5.83 -4.59
CA ALA A 35 -7.30 -6.40 -5.49
C ALA A 35 -7.87 -6.54 -6.91
N LYS A 36 -6.99 -6.68 -7.90
CA LYS A 36 -7.45 -6.89 -9.29
C LYS A 36 -8.15 -8.23 -9.44
N MET A 37 -7.62 -9.26 -8.78
CA MET A 37 -8.35 -10.52 -8.56
C MET A 37 -9.18 -10.35 -7.29
N ARG A 38 -10.50 -10.26 -7.43
CA ARG A 38 -11.41 -9.92 -6.32
C ARG A 38 -11.81 -11.11 -5.44
N GLN A 39 -11.65 -12.34 -5.93
CA GLN A 39 -12.08 -13.56 -5.24
C GLN A 39 -11.14 -14.72 -5.55
N GLY A 40 -11.15 -15.71 -4.67
CA GLY A 40 -10.47 -16.99 -4.81
C GLY A 40 -10.26 -17.66 -3.46
N ASP A 41 -9.65 -18.84 -3.48
CA ASP A 41 -9.52 -19.71 -2.30
C ASP A 41 -8.17 -19.55 -1.58
N LEU A 42 -7.46 -18.45 -1.80
CA LEU A 42 -6.22 -18.21 -1.07
C LEU A 42 -6.54 -17.72 0.34
N SER A 43 -5.71 -18.14 1.29
CA SER A 43 -5.72 -17.61 2.64
C SER A 43 -4.32 -17.68 3.24
N PHE A 44 -3.95 -16.68 4.03
CA PHE A 44 -2.70 -16.71 4.77
C PHE A 44 -2.64 -17.80 5.85
N TRP A 45 -3.77 -18.45 6.15
CA TRP A 45 -3.84 -19.61 7.04
C TRP A 45 -3.47 -20.92 6.32
N PHE A 46 -3.58 -20.95 4.99
CA PHE A 46 -3.36 -22.14 4.16
C PHE A 46 -2.27 -21.89 3.10
N LEU A 47 -1.06 -21.54 3.56
CA LEU A 47 0.07 -21.23 2.67
C LEU A 47 0.54 -22.41 1.80
N SER A 48 0.19 -23.64 2.17
CA SER A 48 0.47 -24.86 1.40
C SER A 48 -0.38 -25.01 0.15
N HIS A 49 -1.41 -24.17 -0.03
CA HIS A 49 -2.24 -24.20 -1.21
C HIS A 49 -1.41 -24.01 -2.49
N ARG A 50 -1.59 -24.91 -3.47
CA ARG A 50 -0.70 -25.02 -4.66
C ARG A 50 -0.56 -23.73 -5.46
N PHE A 51 -1.55 -22.84 -5.38
CA PHE A 51 -1.57 -21.56 -6.10
C PHE A 51 -0.99 -20.39 -5.31
N PHE A 52 -0.74 -20.55 -4.00
CA PHE A 52 -0.29 -19.44 -3.15
C PHE A 52 1.11 -18.95 -3.55
N ARG A 53 2.07 -19.87 -3.63
CA ARG A 53 3.46 -19.54 -4.00
C ARG A 53 3.57 -18.93 -5.41
N PRO A 54 2.94 -19.49 -6.46
CA PRO A 54 2.91 -18.85 -7.78
C PRO A 54 2.27 -17.46 -7.78
N ALA A 55 1.13 -17.28 -7.10
CA ALA A 55 0.45 -15.99 -7.02
C ALA A 55 1.33 -14.94 -6.33
N PHE A 56 1.96 -15.30 -5.20
CA PHE A 56 2.84 -14.40 -4.46
C PHE A 56 4.10 -14.04 -5.26
N LYS A 57 4.71 -15.03 -5.93
CA LYS A 57 5.85 -14.78 -6.83
C LYS A 57 5.47 -13.86 -7.99
N GLY A 58 4.29 -14.05 -8.58
CA GLY A 58 3.75 -13.19 -9.63
C GLY A 58 3.49 -11.77 -9.17
N HIS A 59 3.04 -11.60 -7.91
CA HIS A 59 2.83 -10.29 -7.28
C HIS A 59 4.12 -9.51 -7.09
N LEU A 60 5.19 -10.16 -6.61
CA LEU A 60 6.51 -9.52 -6.46
C LEU A 60 7.11 -9.11 -7.81
N TYR A 61 6.71 -9.77 -8.89
CA TYR A 61 7.11 -9.43 -10.25
C TYR A 61 6.07 -8.49 -10.90
N TRP A 62 6.19 -7.19 -10.64
CA TRP A 62 5.29 -6.13 -11.13
C TRP A 62 5.07 -6.09 -12.65
N ARG A 63 5.91 -6.77 -13.45
CA ARG A 63 5.77 -6.91 -14.91
C ARG A 63 5.04 -8.18 -15.36
N SER A 64 4.53 -8.99 -14.43
CA SER A 64 3.90 -10.28 -14.76
C SER A 64 2.64 -10.14 -15.61
N GLY A 65 1.95 -8.98 -15.57
CA GLY A 65 0.65 -8.79 -16.22
C GLY A 65 -0.49 -9.59 -15.58
N LEU A 66 -0.22 -10.39 -14.55
CA LEU A 66 -1.18 -11.30 -13.93
C LEU A 66 -2.01 -10.60 -12.86
N ALA A 67 -3.33 -10.70 -12.94
CA ALA A 67 -4.22 -10.19 -11.90
C ALA A 67 -3.82 -10.77 -10.53
N SER A 68 -3.28 -9.92 -9.66
CA SER A 68 -2.83 -10.31 -8.33
C SER A 68 -4.00 -10.27 -7.34
N PRO A 69 -4.13 -11.27 -6.44
CA PRO A 69 -5.04 -11.21 -5.29
C PRO A 69 -4.47 -10.37 -4.15
N PHE A 70 -3.23 -9.88 -4.26
CA PHE A 70 -2.56 -9.14 -3.20
C PHE A 70 -2.66 -7.62 -3.39
N ILE A 71 -2.81 -6.91 -2.28
CA ILE A 71 -2.82 -5.45 -2.20
C ILE A 71 -1.60 -5.01 -1.40
N SER A 72 -0.62 -4.38 -2.05
CA SER A 72 0.57 -3.87 -1.37
C SER A 72 0.27 -2.62 -0.53
N ALA A 73 0.89 -2.56 0.64
CA ALA A 73 0.92 -1.40 1.53
C ALA A 73 2.29 -1.33 2.23
N TYR A 74 2.57 -0.21 2.88
CA TYR A 74 3.80 0.06 3.60
C TYR A 74 3.53 0.25 5.09
N ALA A 75 4.35 -0.32 5.97
CA ALA A 75 4.32 0.03 7.39
C ALA A 75 4.95 1.41 7.68
N SER A 76 5.81 1.89 6.78
CA SER A 76 6.46 3.19 6.91
C SER A 76 5.73 4.25 6.08
N LEU A 77 5.14 5.24 6.74
CA LEU A 77 4.57 6.41 6.07
C LEU A 77 5.62 7.10 5.19
N ALA A 78 6.85 7.26 5.69
CA ALA A 78 7.94 7.87 4.92
C ALA A 78 8.26 7.08 3.63
N ALA A 79 8.19 5.74 3.66
CA ALA A 79 8.34 4.94 2.45
C ALA A 79 7.18 5.15 1.47
N ALA A 80 5.95 5.20 1.96
CA ALA A 80 4.77 5.50 1.15
C ALA A 80 4.84 6.89 0.51
N GLU A 81 5.27 7.91 1.26
CA GLU A 81 5.46 9.27 0.74
C GLU A 81 6.56 9.35 -0.32
N ARG A 82 7.69 8.64 -0.11
CA ARG A 82 8.74 8.54 -1.14
C ARG A 82 8.22 7.91 -2.42
N GLU A 83 7.46 6.82 -2.31
CA GLU A 83 6.87 6.15 -3.47
C GLU A 83 5.84 7.03 -4.17
N ALA A 84 4.93 7.67 -3.43
CA ALA A 84 3.95 8.59 -3.99
C ALA A 84 4.62 9.77 -4.71
N MET A 85 5.65 10.36 -4.11
CA MET A 85 6.43 11.44 -4.72
C MET A 85 7.18 10.98 -5.97
N ARG A 86 7.75 9.77 -5.96
CA ARG A 86 8.41 9.18 -7.15
C ARG A 86 7.42 9.06 -8.32
N ARG A 87 6.20 8.57 -8.06
CA ARG A 87 5.16 8.44 -9.09
C ARG A 87 4.66 9.79 -9.57
N HIS A 88 4.45 10.74 -8.66
CA HIS A 88 4.07 12.10 -9.01
C HIS A 88 5.13 12.80 -9.89
N LYS A 89 6.42 12.69 -9.52
CA LYS A 89 7.55 13.19 -10.33
C LYS A 89 7.68 12.51 -11.70
N ALA A 90 7.21 11.26 -11.82
CA ALA A 90 7.11 10.55 -13.09
C ALA A 90 5.86 10.95 -13.92
N GLY A 91 5.12 11.99 -13.51
CA GLY A 91 3.96 12.51 -14.23
C GLY A 91 2.65 11.79 -13.91
N MET A 92 2.60 10.92 -12.90
CA MET A 92 1.35 10.30 -12.47
C MET A 92 0.45 11.33 -11.78
N GLN A 93 -0.82 11.30 -12.15
CA GLN A 93 -1.85 12.17 -11.63
C GLN A 93 -2.69 11.43 -10.57
N ASN A 94 -3.35 12.19 -9.69
CA ASN A 94 -4.24 11.66 -8.65
C ASN A 94 -3.57 10.59 -7.78
N VAL A 95 -2.28 10.78 -7.46
CA VAL A 95 -1.56 9.84 -6.61
C VAL A 95 -2.09 10.01 -5.19
N THR A 96 -2.70 8.97 -4.63
CA THR A 96 -3.34 9.00 -3.32
C THR A 96 -2.62 8.07 -2.36
N ILE A 97 -2.35 8.54 -1.15
CA ILE A 97 -1.94 7.72 -0.02
C ILE A 97 -3.18 7.47 0.83
N TYR A 98 -3.51 6.21 1.03
CA TYR A 98 -4.52 5.77 1.99
C TYR A 98 -3.84 5.31 3.28
N LYS A 99 -4.40 5.69 4.43
CA LYS A 99 -4.07 5.13 5.74
C LYS A 99 -5.08 4.01 6.02
N ILE A 100 -4.56 2.85 6.39
CA ILE A 100 -5.33 1.63 6.68
C ILE A 100 -5.15 1.32 8.16
N ASN A 101 -6.22 1.43 8.94
CA ASN A 101 -6.24 0.98 10.32
C ASN A 101 -6.62 -0.52 10.32
N VAL A 102 -5.64 -1.39 10.61
CA VAL A 102 -5.88 -2.85 10.53
C VAL A 102 -6.68 -3.41 11.70
N HIS A 103 -6.98 -2.58 12.70
CA HIS A 103 -7.83 -2.90 13.85
C HIS A 103 -9.24 -2.29 13.70
N ALA A 104 -9.47 -1.44 12.71
CA ALA A 104 -10.77 -0.84 12.45
C ALA A 104 -11.63 -1.74 11.54
N GLY A 105 -12.38 -2.66 12.14
CA GLY A 105 -13.40 -3.41 11.41
C GLY A 105 -13.88 -4.66 12.14
N PRO A 106 -15.10 -5.12 11.84
CA PRO A 106 -15.62 -6.39 12.36
C PRO A 106 -14.98 -7.61 11.66
N GLU A 107 -14.40 -7.42 10.49
CA GLU A 107 -13.80 -8.48 9.67
C GLU A 107 -12.29 -8.60 9.91
N SER A 108 -11.81 -9.84 10.06
CA SER A 108 -10.39 -10.12 10.19
C SER A 108 -9.68 -9.87 8.86
N LEU A 109 -9.11 -8.67 8.70
CA LEU A 109 -8.22 -8.34 7.61
C LEU A 109 -7.10 -9.38 7.49
N GLN A 110 -6.97 -10.00 6.32
CA GLN A 110 -5.88 -10.91 6.03
C GLN A 110 -4.69 -10.12 5.49
N TYR A 111 -3.64 -9.97 6.30
CA TYR A 111 -2.40 -9.30 5.90
C TYR A 111 -1.14 -9.98 6.46
N ARG A 112 -0.02 -9.87 5.71
CA ARG A 112 1.29 -10.42 6.12
C ARG A 112 2.44 -9.51 5.68
N TYR A 113 3.49 -9.52 6.48
CA TYR A 113 4.77 -8.89 6.18
C TYR A 113 5.46 -9.64 5.03
N VAL A 114 5.84 -8.92 3.97
CA VAL A 114 6.32 -9.51 2.72
C VAL A 114 7.59 -10.34 2.89
N PRO A 115 8.67 -9.86 3.55
CA PRO A 115 9.88 -10.64 3.76
C PRO A 115 9.64 -11.94 4.53
N GLY A 116 8.85 -11.89 5.61
CA GLY A 116 8.52 -13.10 6.37
C GLY A 116 7.65 -14.09 5.58
N LEU A 117 6.76 -13.59 4.72
CA LEU A 117 5.99 -14.44 3.81
C LEU A 117 6.86 -15.07 2.72
N ALA A 118 7.80 -14.31 2.17
CA ALA A 118 8.72 -14.79 1.14
C ALA A 118 9.63 -15.91 1.67
N GLU A 119 10.15 -15.76 2.88
CA GLU A 119 10.91 -16.80 3.59
C GLU A 119 10.08 -18.07 3.75
N LYS A 120 8.86 -17.96 4.32
CA LYS A 120 7.95 -19.10 4.52
C LYS A 120 7.59 -19.84 3.22
N LEU A 121 7.50 -19.12 2.10
CA LEU A 121 7.15 -19.68 0.80
C LEU A 121 8.37 -20.13 -0.03
N GLY A 122 9.60 -19.96 0.48
CA GLY A 122 10.82 -20.23 -0.27
C GLY A 122 10.87 -19.43 -1.59
N VAL A 123 10.50 -18.14 -1.53
CA VAL A 123 10.50 -17.21 -2.67
C VAL A 123 11.59 -16.18 -2.44
N CYS A 124 12.52 -16.06 -3.39
CA CYS A 124 13.54 -15.02 -3.36
C CYS A 124 12.94 -13.68 -3.80
N ILE A 125 13.07 -12.65 -2.96
CA ILE A 125 12.77 -11.27 -3.34
C ILE A 125 13.96 -10.74 -4.14
N HIS A 126 13.71 -10.39 -5.39
CA HIS A 126 14.75 -9.86 -6.28
C HIS A 126 15.40 -8.59 -5.67
N GLU A 127 16.72 -8.44 -5.74
CA GLU A 127 17.46 -7.32 -5.11
C GLU A 127 16.90 -5.94 -5.46
N ARG A 128 16.52 -5.73 -6.73
CA ARG A 128 15.85 -4.50 -7.22
C ARG A 128 14.51 -4.18 -6.52
N ALA A 129 13.82 -5.17 -5.97
CA ALA A 129 12.57 -5.00 -5.23
C ALA A 129 12.78 -4.99 -3.71
N LYS A 130 13.94 -5.48 -3.23
CA LYS A 130 14.25 -5.68 -1.81
C LYS A 130 14.07 -4.41 -0.96
N HIS A 131 14.56 -3.26 -1.43
CA HIS A 131 14.42 -1.99 -0.70
C HIS A 131 12.96 -1.57 -0.49
N ASN A 132 12.10 -1.82 -1.48
CA ASN A 132 10.67 -1.52 -1.37
C ASN A 132 9.97 -2.56 -0.49
N SER A 133 10.35 -3.83 -0.63
CA SER A 133 9.75 -4.94 0.10
C SER A 133 10.11 -4.99 1.59
N THR A 134 11.19 -4.34 2.03
CA THR A 134 11.57 -4.25 3.46
C THR A 134 10.48 -3.64 4.34
N PHE A 135 9.65 -2.75 3.80
CA PHE A 135 8.55 -2.13 4.55
C PHE A 135 7.18 -2.63 4.08
N GLU A 136 7.16 -3.59 3.15
CA GLU A 136 5.95 -3.98 2.44
C GLU A 136 5.16 -5.01 3.22
N TRP A 137 3.85 -4.78 3.24
CA TRP A 137 2.84 -5.69 3.70
C TRP A 137 1.88 -5.94 2.54
N VAL A 138 1.32 -7.14 2.51
CA VAL A 138 0.30 -7.50 1.53
C VAL A 138 -0.99 -7.87 2.23
N PHE A 139 -2.09 -7.28 1.79
CA PHE A 139 -3.44 -7.73 2.11
C PHE A 139 -3.93 -8.68 1.04
N LEU A 140 -4.93 -9.51 1.38
CA LEU A 140 -5.52 -10.46 0.46
C LEU A 140 -6.95 -10.03 0.08
N TYR A 141 -7.22 -9.95 -1.23
CA TYR A 141 -8.49 -9.62 -1.90
C TYR A 141 -9.07 -8.24 -1.62
N HIS A 142 -9.26 -7.85 -0.36
CA HIS A 142 -10.07 -6.71 0.03
C HIS A 142 -9.59 -6.05 1.32
N ILE A 143 -9.72 -4.73 1.36
CA ILE A 143 -9.60 -3.90 2.56
C ILE A 143 -10.89 -3.10 2.65
N PRO A 144 -11.74 -3.29 3.67
CA PRO A 144 -13.05 -2.67 3.74
C PRO A 144 -12.94 -1.15 3.92
N ALA A 145 -13.94 -0.42 3.41
CA ALA A 145 -13.99 1.05 3.52
C ALA A 145 -13.86 1.55 4.98
N SER A 146 -14.41 0.81 5.94
CA SER A 146 -14.31 1.12 7.37
C SER A 146 -12.88 1.19 7.90
N ALA A 147 -11.95 0.50 7.25
CA ALA A 147 -10.53 0.47 7.63
C ALA A 147 -9.71 1.54 6.91
N VAL A 148 -10.27 2.23 5.91
CA VAL A 148 -9.52 3.05 4.95
C VAL A 148 -9.89 4.52 5.11
N THR A 149 -8.86 5.36 5.24
CA THR A 149 -9.01 6.82 5.21
C THR A 149 -8.03 7.41 4.20
N VAL A 150 -8.42 8.49 3.52
CA VAL A 150 -7.48 9.24 2.68
C VAL A 150 -6.51 9.98 3.59
N TYR A 151 -5.21 9.71 3.44
CA TYR A 151 -4.16 10.40 4.18
C TYR A 151 -3.68 11.65 3.44
N ARG A 152 -3.35 11.50 2.15
CA ARG A 152 -2.87 12.61 1.31
C ARG A 152 -3.13 12.32 -0.16
N ARG A 153 -3.45 13.35 -0.93
CA ARG A 153 -3.55 13.29 -2.38
C ARG A 153 -2.54 14.26 -3.01
N PHE A 154 -1.90 13.81 -4.08
CA PHE A 154 -1.00 14.60 -4.91
C PHE A 154 -1.70 14.86 -6.24
N ASP A 155 -2.31 16.03 -6.36
CA ASP A 155 -2.94 16.48 -7.58
C ASP A 155 -1.95 17.22 -8.47
N CYS A 156 -2.11 17.07 -9.79
CA CYS A 156 -1.50 17.95 -10.76
C CYS A 156 -2.29 19.27 -10.80
N GLY A 157 -2.13 20.07 -9.74
CA GLY A 157 -2.81 21.34 -9.53
C GLY A 157 -1.87 22.47 -9.16
N ALA A 158 -0.62 22.42 -9.63
CA ALA A 158 0.26 23.57 -9.83
C ALA A 158 1.47 23.07 -10.61
N ALA A 159 1.34 22.97 -11.93
CA ALA A 159 2.49 23.27 -12.76
C ALA A 159 2.92 24.70 -12.42
N LYS A 160 3.74 24.86 -11.36
CA LYS A 160 4.56 26.05 -11.24
C LYS A 160 5.28 26.14 -12.56
N ARG A 161 4.99 27.23 -13.28
CA ARG A 161 5.87 27.83 -14.27
C ARG A 161 7.28 27.87 -13.67
N TYR A 162 8.04 26.80 -13.79
CA TYR A 162 9.49 26.89 -13.81
C TYR A 162 9.90 27.14 -15.26
N GLY A 163 9.39 28.25 -15.78
CA GLY A 163 10.07 29.01 -16.81
C GLY A 163 11.35 29.57 -16.18
N GLY A 164 12.45 29.45 -16.91
CA GLY A 164 13.79 29.60 -16.36
C GLY A 164 14.12 30.97 -15.78
N ARG A 165 15.12 30.97 -14.88
CA ARG A 165 16.36 31.75 -14.96
C ARG A 165 17.16 31.52 -13.67
N ARG A 166 18.48 31.48 -13.84
CA ARG A 166 19.49 31.54 -12.77
C ARG A 166 19.19 32.71 -11.81
N GLY A 167 19.24 32.46 -10.51
CA GLY A 167 19.31 33.46 -9.43
C GLY A 167 19.56 32.72 -8.13
N ARG A 168 20.82 32.58 -7.71
CA ARG A 168 21.56 33.44 -6.77
C ARG A 168 20.88 33.45 -5.38
N TRP A 169 21.48 32.70 -4.45
CA TRP A 169 21.16 32.73 -3.03
C TRP A 169 21.89 33.90 -2.38
N LEU A 170 21.12 34.85 -1.84
CA LEU A 170 21.40 35.79 -0.76
C LEU A 170 20.02 35.93 -0.08
N GLU A 171 19.83 35.83 1.24
CA GLU A 171 20.64 36.31 2.38
C GLU A 171 20.76 35.24 3.49
#